data_AF-A0A0B2UKZ3-F1
#
_entry.id   AF-A0A0B2UKZ3-F1
#
_cell.length_a   1.000
_cell.length_b   1.000
_cell.length_c   1.000
_cell.angle_alpha   90.00
_cell.angle_beta   90.00
_cell.angle_gamma   90.00
#
_symmetry.space_group_name_H-M   'P 1'
#
loop_
_entity.id
_entity.type
_entity.pdbx_description
1 polymer ?
#
loop_
_entity_poly.entity_id
_entity_poly.type
_entity_poly.pdbx_seq_one_letter_code
_entity_poly.pdbx_strand_id
1 'polypeptide(L)'
;MSIFKLLGLKKNATEKEIKTHYIRRLIQVHPDRPSGSKYEYLKLNNAYEAYIRDRGFQEMPYAVCMRTEIHSISCRCGEKYKPYHEVDNRIDCECCSCFIEIEDGILQIDATH
;
A
#
# COMPACT_ATOMS: atom_id res chain seq x y z
N MET A 1 -19.04 -2.18 12.01
CA MET A 1 -19.39 -0.83 11.48
C MET A 1 -18.50 -0.58 10.28
N SER A 2 -19.03 -0.14 9.12
CA SER A 2 -18.23 -0.06 7.89
C SER A 2 -17.23 1.10 7.89
N ILE A 3 -15.99 0.87 7.43
CA ILE A 3 -14.93 1.89 7.37
C ILE A 3 -15.35 3.13 6.56
N PHE A 4 -16.13 2.94 5.49
CA PHE A 4 -16.68 4.03 4.68
C PHE A 4 -17.52 5.00 5.51
N LYS A 5 -18.34 4.46 6.42
CA LYS A 5 -19.18 5.29 7.31
C LYS A 5 -18.34 6.00 8.38
N LEU A 6 -17.27 5.37 8.86
CA LEU A 6 -16.36 5.97 9.86
C LEU A 6 -15.50 7.09 9.25
N LEU A 7 -15.13 6.97 7.98
CA LEU A 7 -14.33 7.96 7.26
C LEU A 7 -15.17 9.00 6.52
N GLY A 8 -16.51 8.85 6.51
CA GLY A 8 -17.40 9.73 5.74
C GLY A 8 -17.23 9.60 4.23
N LEU A 9 -16.79 8.43 3.76
CA LEU A 9 -16.54 8.14 2.35
C LEU A 9 -17.72 7.41 1.71
N LYS A 10 -17.86 7.58 0.39
CA LYS A 10 -18.79 6.78 -0.42
C LYS A 10 -18.27 5.34 -0.55
N LYS A 11 -19.18 4.38 -0.77
CA LYS A 11 -18.82 2.96 -0.94
C LYS A 11 -17.91 2.67 -2.14
N ASN A 12 -17.85 3.60 -3.11
CA ASN A 12 -16.99 3.52 -4.28
C ASN A 12 -15.65 4.28 -4.11
N ALA A 13 -15.32 4.74 -2.90
CA ALA A 13 -14.04 5.36 -2.64
C ALA A 13 -12.89 4.39 -2.95
N THR A 14 -11.85 4.92 -3.58
CA THR A 14 -10.66 4.15 -3.93
C THR A 14 -9.86 3.76 -2.68
N GLU A 15 -9.04 2.73 -2.77
CA GLU A 15 -8.23 2.28 -1.63
C GLU A 15 -7.26 3.36 -1.14
N LYS A 16 -6.71 4.13 -2.08
CA LYS A 16 -5.84 5.27 -1.81
C LYS A 16 -6.57 6.36 -1.01
N GLU A 17 -7.82 6.66 -1.37
CA GLU A 17 -8.66 7.61 -0.63
C GLU A 17 -8.97 7.08 0.78
N ILE A 18 -9.35 5.80 0.91
CA ILE A 18 -9.64 5.17 2.20
C ILE A 18 -8.42 5.21 3.10
N LYS A 19 -7.24 4.80 2.60
CA LYS A 19 -5.98 4.82 3.35
C LYS A 19 -5.59 6.23 3.78
N THR A 20 -5.73 7.21 2.87
CA THR A 20 -5.40 8.61 3.17
C THR A 20 -6.31 9.18 4.26
N HIS A 21 -7.61 8.97 4.17
CA HIS A 21 -8.57 9.41 5.17
C HIS A 21 -8.39 8.67 6.50
N TYR A 22 -8.10 7.37 6.44
CA TYR A 22 -7.78 6.56 7.61
C TYR A 22 -6.59 7.14 8.39
N ILE A 23 -5.44 7.35 7.74
CA ILE A 23 -4.24 7.89 8.39
C ILE A 23 -4.51 9.26 9.01
N ARG A 24 -5.17 10.16 8.26
CA ARG A 24 -5.53 11.50 8.76
C ARG A 24 -6.41 11.41 9.99
N ARG A 25 -7.42 10.54 9.97
CA ARG A 25 -8.35 10.38 11.09
C ARG A 25 -7.68 9.70 12.28
N LEU A 26 -6.82 8.71 12.05
CA LEU A 26 -6.07 8.00 13.08
C LEU A 26 -5.17 8.96 13.87
N ILE A 27 -4.47 9.86 13.20
CA ILE A 27 -3.64 10.90 13.83
C ILE A 27 -4.49 11.87 14.67
N GLN A 28 -5.70 12.22 14.21
CA GLN A 28 -6.60 13.12 14.95
C GLN A 28 -7.14 12.50 16.24
N VAL A 29 -7.46 11.20 16.20
CA VAL A 29 -8.08 10.50 17.34
C VAL A 29 -7.07 9.79 18.24
N HIS A 30 -5.77 9.84 17.91
CA HIS A 30 -4.70 9.16 18.64
C HIS A 30 -4.73 9.54 20.14
N PRO A 31 -4.64 8.59 21.08
CA PRO A 31 -4.76 8.87 22.51
C PRO A 31 -3.73 9.89 23.04
N ASP A 32 -2.55 9.98 22.41
CA ASP A 32 -1.52 10.97 22.77
C ASP A 32 -1.85 12.41 22.34
N ARG A 33 -2.92 12.62 21.57
CA ARG A 33 -3.41 13.96 21.25
C ARG A 33 -4.29 14.49 22.38
N PRO A 34 -4.29 15.81 22.63
CA PRO A 34 -5.13 16.42 23.67
C PRO A 34 -6.64 16.22 23.44
N SER A 35 -7.07 16.08 22.18
CA SER A 35 -8.44 15.74 21.80
C SER A 35 -8.60 14.27 21.39
N GLY A 36 -7.63 13.42 21.74
CA GLY A 36 -7.58 12.01 21.41
C GLY A 36 -8.59 11.19 22.20
N SER A 37 -8.96 10.03 21.64
CA SER A 37 -9.81 9.07 22.32
C SER A 37 -9.36 7.66 22.00
N LYS A 38 -8.91 6.92 23.02
CA LYS A 38 -8.52 5.51 22.89
C LYS A 38 -9.66 4.67 22.29
N TYR A 39 -10.91 4.98 22.64
CA TYR A 39 -12.07 4.28 22.10
C TYR A 39 -12.25 4.52 20.59
N GLU A 40 -12.21 5.79 20.16
CA GLU A 40 -12.35 6.12 18.73
C GLU A 40 -11.15 5.63 17.91
N TYR A 41 -9.95 5.65 18.50
CA TYR A 41 -8.75 5.07 17.91
C TYR A 41 -8.90 3.56 17.64
N LEU A 42 -9.24 2.77 18.67
CA LEU A 42 -9.43 1.32 18.51
C LEU A 42 -10.55 1.01 17.51
N LYS A 43 -11.65 1.75 17.59
CA LYS A 43 -12.81 1.57 16.69
C LYS A 43 -12.43 1.81 15.23
N LEU A 44 -11.64 2.86 14.95
CA LEU A 44 -11.15 3.15 13.61
C LEU A 44 -10.17 2.09 13.13
N ASN A 45 -9.22 1.68 13.98
CA ASN A 45 -8.20 0.69 13.65
C ASN A 45 -8.83 -0.67 13.32
N ASN A 46 -9.72 -1.18 14.19
CA ASN A 46 -10.40 -2.46 13.99
C ASN A 46 -11.25 -2.48 12.70
N ALA A 47 -11.87 -1.35 12.35
CA ALA A 47 -12.67 -1.27 11.13
C ALA A 47 -11.80 -1.25 9.86
N TYR A 48 -10.60 -0.67 9.93
CA TYR A 48 -9.64 -0.68 8.83
C TYR A 48 -8.98 -2.06 8.68
N GLU A 49 -8.64 -2.73 9.78
CA GLU A 49 -8.14 -4.11 9.77
C GLU A 49 -9.16 -5.08 9.16
N ALA A 50 -10.44 -4.97 9.54
CA ALA A 50 -11.50 -5.76 8.92
C ALA A 50 -11.62 -5.48 7.42
N TYR A 51 -11.55 -4.20 7.01
CA TYR A 51 -11.55 -3.81 5.60
C TYR A 51 -10.39 -4.41 4.80
N ILE A 52 -9.18 -4.45 5.38
CA ILE A 52 -8.01 -5.06 4.74
C ILE A 52 -8.17 -6.58 4.68
N ARG A 53 -8.66 -7.21 5.76
CA ARG A 53 -8.83 -8.66 5.84
C ARG A 53 -9.82 -9.20 4.81
N ASP A 54 -10.94 -8.51 4.62
CA ASP A 54 -11.95 -8.88 3.61
C ASP A 54 -11.47 -8.69 2.16
N ARG A 55 -10.40 -7.91 1.92
CA ARG A 55 -9.88 -7.65 0.56
C ARG A 55 -8.65 -8.47 0.18
N GLY A 56 -8.02 -9.16 1.13
CA GLY A 56 -6.71 -9.76 0.90
C GLY A 56 -5.66 -8.66 0.77
N PHE A 57 -4.60 -8.77 1.55
CA PHE A 57 -3.49 -7.82 1.51
C PHE A 57 -2.84 -7.87 0.12
N GLN A 58 -3.13 -6.93 -0.77
CA GLN A 58 -2.17 -6.58 -1.81
C GLN A 58 -1.13 -5.72 -1.09
N GLU A 59 -0.03 -6.34 -0.67
CA GLU A 59 1.17 -5.58 -0.32
C GLU A 59 1.42 -4.63 -1.51
N MET A 60 1.50 -3.32 -1.26
CA MET A 60 1.77 -2.37 -2.34
C MET A 60 3.28 -2.25 -2.50
N PRO A 61 3.82 -2.41 -3.72
CA PRO A 61 5.23 -2.24 -3.98
C PRO A 61 5.67 -0.82 -3.60
N TYR A 62 6.89 -0.71 -3.12
CA TYR A 62 7.57 0.55 -2.86
C TYR A 62 7.74 1.37 -4.16
N ALA A 63 8.00 0.69 -5.27
CA ALA A 63 7.98 1.24 -6.62
C ALA A 63 7.66 0.14 -7.63
N VAL A 64 7.08 0.54 -8.76
CA VAL A 64 6.90 -0.31 -9.95
C VAL A 64 7.84 0.22 -11.03
N CYS A 65 8.58 -0.67 -11.71
CA CYS A 65 9.56 -0.26 -12.72
C CYS A 65 9.75 -1.27 -13.84
N MET A 66 10.31 -0.81 -14.96
CA MET A 66 10.77 -1.72 -16.01
C MET A 66 12.02 -2.47 -15.56
N ARG A 67 12.24 -3.69 -16.06
CA ARG A 67 13.44 -4.49 -15.76
C ARG A 67 14.75 -3.75 -16.08
N THR A 68 14.73 -2.86 -17.07
CA THR A 68 15.87 -2.01 -17.46
C THR A 68 16.18 -0.90 -16.44
N GLU A 69 15.23 -0.56 -15.58
CA GLU A 69 15.32 0.58 -14.66
C GLU A 69 15.68 0.17 -13.23
N ILE A 70 15.75 -1.12 -12.92
CA ILE A 70 16.00 -1.63 -11.55
C ILE A 70 17.23 -0.97 -10.91
N HIS A 71 18.34 -0.82 -11.64
CA HIS A 71 19.59 -0.25 -11.14
C HIS A 71 19.53 1.24 -10.76
N SER A 72 18.49 1.94 -11.24
CA SER A 72 18.23 3.35 -10.98
C SER A 72 17.41 3.59 -9.70
N ILE A 73 16.83 2.53 -9.13
CA ILE A 73 15.93 2.62 -7.99
C ILE A 73 16.65 2.25 -6.70
N SER A 74 16.52 3.10 -5.69
CA SER A 74 16.98 2.86 -4.33
C SER A 74 15.79 2.65 -3.38
N CYS A 75 15.89 1.67 -2.47
CA CYS A 75 14.93 1.54 -1.37
C CYS A 75 14.99 2.80 -0.50
N ARG A 76 13.91 3.02 0.25
CA ARG A 76 13.86 3.92 1.42
C ARG A 76 15.06 3.80 2.35
N CYS A 77 15.66 2.62 2.52
CA CYS A 77 16.87 2.44 3.36
C CYS A 77 18.17 2.94 2.70
N GLY A 78 18.14 3.34 1.43
CA GLY A 78 19.29 3.79 0.65
C GLY A 78 19.94 2.71 -0.20
N GLU A 79 19.65 1.43 0.05
CA GLU A 79 20.20 0.30 -0.71
C GLU A 79 19.58 0.19 -2.11
N LYS A 80 20.36 -0.34 -3.07
CA LYS A 80 19.88 -0.63 -4.42
C LYS A 80 19.24 -2.01 -4.48
N TYR A 81 18.17 -2.13 -5.26
CA TYR A 81 17.56 -3.43 -5.55
C TYR A 81 18.47 -4.25 -6.47
N LYS A 82 18.52 -5.56 -6.21
CA LYS A 82 19.42 -6.49 -6.90
C LYS A 82 18.59 -7.36 -7.85
N PRO A 83 18.73 -7.21 -9.19
CA PRO A 83 17.88 -7.93 -10.16
C PRO A 83 17.93 -9.46 -10.02
N TYR A 84 19.05 -10.00 -9.55
CA TYR A 84 19.20 -11.44 -9.37
C TYR A 84 18.44 -12.01 -8.14
N HIS A 85 17.80 -11.16 -7.33
CA HIS A 85 16.87 -11.54 -6.27
C HIS A 85 15.40 -11.43 -6.71
N GLU A 86 15.13 -11.31 -8.02
CA GLU A 86 13.78 -11.32 -8.58
C GLU A 86 13.09 -12.68 -8.36
N VAL A 87 11.91 -12.64 -7.75
CA VAL A 87 10.98 -13.77 -7.57
C VAL A 87 9.60 -13.29 -7.96
N ASP A 88 8.95 -13.94 -8.93
CA ASP A 88 7.58 -13.60 -9.38
C ASP A 88 7.39 -12.09 -9.69
N ASN A 89 8.29 -11.50 -10.49
CA ASN A 89 8.31 -10.07 -10.82
C ASN A 89 8.41 -9.13 -9.60
N ARG A 90 8.89 -9.64 -8.47
CA ARG A 90 9.08 -8.88 -7.23
C ARG A 90 10.53 -8.98 -6.78
N ILE A 91 11.08 -7.87 -6.31
CA ILE A 91 12.39 -7.84 -5.65
C ILE A 91 12.22 -7.23 -4.27
N ASP A 92 12.32 -8.06 -3.24
CA ASP A 92 12.39 -7.63 -1.86
C ASP A 92 13.73 -6.98 -1.55
N CYS A 93 13.72 -5.92 -0.76
CA CYS A 93 14.93 -5.37 -0.22
C CYS A 93 15.37 -6.17 1.01
N GLU A 94 16.66 -6.46 1.09
CA GLU A 94 17.24 -7.26 2.18
C GLU A 94 17.36 -6.49 3.50
N CYS A 95 17.12 -5.18 3.49
CA CYS A 95 17.36 -4.30 4.64
C CYS A 95 16.09 -3.62 5.17
N CYS A 96 15.12 -3.38 4.30
CA CYS A 96 13.82 -2.78 4.60
C CYS A 96 12.79 -3.80 4.09
N SER A 97 11.71 -4.12 4.83
CA SER A 97 10.61 -4.99 4.35
C SER A 97 9.79 -4.36 3.20
N CYS A 98 10.45 -3.58 2.35
CA CYS A 98 9.94 -3.01 1.12
C CYS A 98 10.32 -3.93 -0.03
N PHE A 99 9.51 -3.90 -1.10
CA PHE A 99 9.82 -4.59 -2.33
C PHE A 99 9.45 -3.70 -3.52
N ILE A 100 10.08 -3.93 -4.66
CA ILE A 100 9.65 -3.35 -5.94
C ILE A 100 8.99 -4.42 -6.78
N GLU A 101 8.09 -3.99 -7.65
CA GLU A 101 7.43 -4.84 -8.65
C GLU A 101 7.94 -4.48 -10.05
N ILE A 102 8.13 -5.49 -10.89
CA ILE A 102 8.65 -5.36 -12.24
C ILE A 102 7.48 -5.50 -13.21
N GLU A 103 7.21 -4.46 -13.98
CA GLU A 103 6.29 -4.55 -15.10
C GLU A 103 7.07 -4.92 -16.36
N ASP A 104 6.89 -6.16 -16.83
CA ASP A 104 7.23 -6.53 -18.20
C ASP A 104 6.20 -5.87 -19.11
N GLY A 105 6.62 -4.80 -19.79
CA GLY A 105 5.79 -4.09 -20.76
C GLY A 105 5.19 -5.10 -21.73
N ILE A 106 3.88 -5.33 -21.62
CA ILE A 106 3.14 -6.21 -22.52
C ILE A 106 3.37 -5.65 -23.93
N LEU A 107 4.17 -6.35 -24.74
CA LEU A 107 3.99 -6.28 -26.18
C LEU A 107 2.54 -6.71 -26.41
N GLN A 108 1.66 -5.74 -26.62
CA GLN A 108 0.38 -6.00 -27.25
C GLN A 108 0.72 -6.65 -28.59
N ILE A 109 0.69 -7.97 -28.63
CA ILE A 109 0.60 -8.69 -29.89
C ILE A 109 -0.83 -8.40 -30.30
N ASP A 110 -1.00 -7.40 -31.17
CA ASP A 110 -2.23 -7.16 -31.90
C ASP A 110 -2.64 -8.48 -32.56
N ALA A 111 -3.57 -9.19 -31.93
CA ALA A 111 -4.22 -10.34 -32.51
C ALA A 111 -5.32 -9.80 -33.43
N THR A 112 -4.93 -9.49 -34.65
CA THR A 112 -5.79 -9.37 -35.82
C THR A 112 -6.69 -10.59 -35.94
N HIS A 113 -8.02 -10.41 -35.99
CA HIS A 113 -8.93 -11.00 -36.97
C HIS A 113 -10.33 -10.40 -36.87
#